data_AF-A0A9D4XIN9-F1
#
_entry.id   AF-A0A9D4XIN9-F1
#
_cell.length_a   1.000
_cell.length_b   1.000
_cell.length_c   1.000
_cell.angle_alpha   90.00
_cell.angle_beta   90.00
_cell.angle_gamma   90.00
#
_symmetry.space_group_name_H-M   'P 1'
#
loop_
_entity.id
_entity.type
_entity.pdbx_description
1 polymer ?
#
loop_
_entity_poly.entity_id
_entity_poly.type
_entity_poly.pdbx_seq_one_letter_code
_entity_poly.pdbx_strand_id
1 'polypeptide(L)'
;MLVRLHKKKTESGDSSSTKSSIASQDSKKKKKGEDGAESGLEKSYLDMEAAVDVFTDKSGNTLKQFIDSFLLEWSSVTMRAEAKLVLYGVWHHAKPMFKETMLLSLLQKVKCLPMFGQNIVEYTELVIWLLGRSPDTSSKHKISELVDRCLTSDVIRCIFETLHSQNELLANHPNSRIYNTLSGLVEFDGYYLESEPCVACSSPEVPYSRMKLESLKSETKFTDNRIIVKCTGSYTIQTVTMNVHDTRKSKSVKVLNLYYNNRPVTDLSELKNNWSLWKRAKSCHLTFDQTELKVEFPIPITACNFMIELDSFYENLQALSLEPLQCPRCSRPVTDKHANMGGLSLIS
;
A
#
# COMPACT_ATOMS: atom_id res chain seq x y z
N MET A 1 4.08 11.37 10.37
CA MET A 1 4.26 10.79 9.03
C MET A 1 4.95 9.44 9.19
N LEU A 2 4.22 8.31 9.12
CA LEU A 2 4.88 6.99 9.12
C LEU A 2 5.51 6.79 7.73
N VAL A 3 6.80 6.52 7.68
CA VAL A 3 7.57 6.47 6.43
C VAL A 3 8.65 5.42 6.64
N ARG A 4 8.85 4.51 5.69
CA ARG A 4 9.86 3.44 5.80
C ARG A 4 11.09 3.72 4.95
N LEU A 5 12.27 3.56 5.55
CA LEU A 5 13.59 3.61 4.89
C LEU A 5 13.87 2.37 4.02
N HIS A 6 14.56 2.57 2.90
CA HIS A 6 15.66 1.67 2.49
C HIS A 6 16.93 2.48 2.23
N LYS A 7 18.02 2.11 2.92
CA LYS A 7 19.41 2.49 2.59
C LYS A 7 20.16 1.21 2.23
N LYS A 8 20.70 1.12 1.02
CA LYS A 8 21.60 0.03 0.62
C LYS A 8 23.03 0.47 0.99
N LYS A 9 23.66 -0.15 2.00
CA LYS A 9 25.11 -0.04 2.22
C LYS A 9 25.68 -1.32 2.84
N THR A 10 26.81 -1.73 2.29
CA THR A 10 27.59 -2.95 2.48
C THR A 10 28.32 -3.00 3.83
N GLU A 11 28.33 -4.20 4.44
CA GLU A 11 29.21 -4.80 5.47
C GLU A 11 29.58 -4.08 6.79
N SER A 12 29.31 -4.79 7.90
CA SER A 12 30.24 -5.21 8.98
C SER A 12 29.52 -5.27 10.34
N GLY A 13 29.88 -6.28 11.16
CA GLY A 13 29.20 -6.75 12.37
C GLY A 13 28.91 -5.72 13.46
N ASP A 14 27.81 -5.91 14.20
CA ASP A 14 27.89 -6.52 15.53
C ASP A 14 26.52 -6.80 16.13
N SER A 15 26.46 -7.92 16.84
CA SER A 15 25.35 -8.50 17.58
C SER A 15 25.01 -7.75 18.87
N SER A 16 23.72 -7.54 19.17
CA SER A 16 23.22 -7.61 20.55
C SER A 16 21.71 -7.86 20.61
N SER A 17 21.36 -8.84 21.44
CA SER A 17 20.04 -9.39 21.74
C SER A 17 19.28 -8.60 22.80
N THR A 18 17.95 -8.50 22.69
CA THR A 18 17.09 -8.33 23.88
C THR A 18 15.70 -8.95 23.66
N LYS A 19 15.42 -10.01 24.43
CA LYS A 19 14.12 -10.67 24.59
C LYS A 19 13.14 -9.75 25.33
N SER A 20 11.87 -9.73 24.93
CA SER A 20 10.76 -9.50 25.86
C SER A 20 9.57 -10.38 25.48
N SER A 21 9.22 -11.23 26.43
CA SER A 21 8.15 -12.23 26.45
C SER A 21 6.88 -11.63 27.04
N ILE A 22 5.72 -11.83 26.42
CA ILE A 22 4.41 -11.66 27.08
C ILE A 22 3.49 -12.82 26.67
N ALA A 23 2.94 -13.43 27.71
CA ALA A 23 2.12 -14.63 27.71
C ALA A 23 0.68 -14.38 27.22
N SER A 24 0.12 -15.47 26.70
CA SER A 24 -1.27 -15.73 26.37
C SER A 24 -2.17 -15.81 27.62
N GLN A 25 -3.37 -15.23 27.55
CA GLN A 25 -4.52 -15.68 28.34
C GLN A 25 -5.81 -15.64 27.52
N ASP A 26 -6.40 -16.83 27.48
CA ASP A 26 -7.66 -17.26 26.88
C ASP A 26 -8.86 -16.79 27.73
N SER A 27 -9.98 -16.44 27.08
CA SER A 27 -11.30 -16.46 27.75
C SER A 27 -12.46 -16.71 26.77
N LYS A 28 -13.04 -17.90 26.98
CA LYS A 28 -14.20 -18.53 26.33
C LYS A 28 -15.52 -17.76 26.43
N LYS A 29 -16.21 -17.72 25.27
CA LYS A 29 -17.62 -18.08 25.00
C LYS A 29 -18.77 -17.29 25.69
N LYS A 30 -19.58 -16.63 24.84
CA LYS A 30 -21.05 -16.66 24.95
C LYS A 30 -21.69 -16.72 23.55
N LYS A 31 -22.56 -17.72 23.36
CA LYS A 31 -23.17 -18.17 22.10
C LYS A 31 -24.62 -17.63 22.00
N LYS A 32 -24.99 -17.02 20.86
CA LYS A 32 -26.36 -16.78 20.33
C LYS A 32 -26.18 -15.91 19.08
N GLY A 33 -26.69 -16.16 17.89
CA GLY A 33 -27.48 -17.19 17.23
C GLY A 33 -27.55 -16.73 15.77
N GLU A 34 -27.47 -17.65 14.81
CA GLU A 34 -27.62 -17.39 13.38
C GLU A 34 -28.97 -16.73 13.07
N ASP A 35 -28.98 -15.74 12.17
CA ASP A 35 -29.78 -15.79 10.94
C ASP A 35 -29.56 -14.53 10.07
N GLY A 36 -29.25 -14.76 8.79
CA GLY A 36 -29.61 -13.87 7.68
C GLY A 36 -28.80 -12.59 7.49
N ALA A 37 -27.62 -12.69 6.86
CA ALA A 37 -26.99 -11.55 6.18
C ALA A 37 -26.40 -11.97 4.83
N GLU A 38 -27.18 -12.67 4.01
CA GLU A 38 -26.97 -12.70 2.56
C GLU A 38 -27.78 -11.56 1.92
N SER A 39 -27.13 -10.44 1.65
CA SER A 39 -27.48 -9.49 0.57
C SER A 39 -26.54 -8.29 0.66
N GLY A 40 -25.43 -8.36 -0.07
CA GLY A 40 -24.48 -7.24 -0.20
C GLY A 40 -23.37 -7.47 -1.23
N LEU A 41 -23.47 -8.53 -2.04
CA LEU A 41 -22.46 -8.90 -3.03
C LEU A 41 -22.65 -8.23 -4.41
N GLU A 42 -23.48 -7.21 -4.52
CA GLU A 42 -23.39 -6.25 -5.62
C GLU A 42 -22.38 -5.13 -5.26
N LYS A 43 -21.11 -5.49 -5.08
CA LYS A 43 -20.06 -4.50 -5.31
C LYS A 43 -19.99 -4.36 -6.82
N SER A 44 -20.50 -3.25 -7.36
CA SER A 44 -20.23 -2.81 -8.72
C SER A 44 -18.74 -3.02 -8.98
N TYR A 45 -18.39 -3.96 -9.86
CA TYR A 45 -17.00 -4.13 -10.25
C TYR A 45 -16.51 -2.77 -10.74
N LEU A 46 -15.36 -2.32 -10.26
CA LEU A 46 -14.72 -1.14 -10.83
C LEU A 46 -14.61 -1.35 -12.34
N ASP A 47 -14.82 -0.31 -13.13
CA ASP A 47 -14.64 -0.38 -14.58
C ASP A 47 -13.18 -0.78 -14.88
N MET A 48 -13.01 -1.96 -15.46
CA MET A 48 -11.71 -2.54 -15.80
C MET A 48 -11.49 -2.62 -17.32
N GLU A 49 -12.29 -1.95 -18.15
CA GLU A 49 -12.14 -1.99 -19.62
C GLU A 49 -10.73 -1.57 -20.06
N ALA A 50 -10.22 -0.47 -19.50
CA ALA A 50 -8.86 -0.01 -19.79
C ALA A 50 -7.77 -1.02 -19.39
N ALA A 51 -7.98 -1.77 -18.29
CA ALA A 51 -7.04 -2.81 -17.87
C ALA A 51 -7.10 -4.03 -18.80
N VAL A 52 -8.29 -4.40 -19.29
CA VAL A 52 -8.46 -5.43 -20.33
C VAL A 52 -7.67 -5.03 -21.58
N ASP A 53 -7.76 -3.78 -22.03
CA ASP A 53 -7.02 -3.28 -23.20
C ASP A 53 -5.50 -3.36 -23.00
N VAL A 54 -5.01 -3.00 -21.81
CA VAL A 54 -3.57 -3.10 -21.46
C VAL A 54 -3.09 -4.55 -21.47
N PHE A 55 -3.89 -5.50 -20.96
CA PHE A 55 -3.49 -6.90 -20.91
C PHE A 55 -3.71 -7.66 -22.22
N THR A 56 -4.60 -7.18 -23.08
CA THR A 56 -4.84 -7.73 -24.43
C THR A 56 -3.83 -7.24 -25.47
N ASP A 57 -2.76 -6.55 -25.05
CA ASP A 57 -1.66 -6.18 -25.93
C ASP A 57 -1.19 -7.38 -26.78
N LYS A 58 -0.82 -7.10 -28.03
CA LYS A 58 -0.54 -8.10 -29.08
C LYS A 58 0.53 -9.10 -28.68
N SER A 59 1.40 -8.75 -27.72
CA SER A 59 2.46 -9.60 -27.24
C SER A 59 2.01 -10.66 -26.21
N GLY A 60 0.87 -10.46 -25.53
CA GLY A 60 0.43 -11.30 -24.41
C GLY A 60 1.39 -11.34 -23.21
N ASN A 61 2.49 -10.58 -23.25
CA ASN A 61 3.55 -10.61 -22.26
C ASN A 61 3.21 -9.79 -21.02
N THR A 62 2.43 -8.71 -21.18
CA THR A 62 2.02 -7.83 -20.08
C THR A 62 1.27 -8.59 -19.00
N LEU A 63 0.35 -9.48 -19.37
CA LEU A 63 -0.39 -10.30 -18.41
C LEU A 63 0.54 -11.24 -17.62
N LYS A 64 1.46 -11.92 -18.32
CA LYS A 64 2.40 -12.86 -17.69
C LYS A 64 3.34 -12.13 -16.73
N GLN A 65 3.90 -11.00 -17.16
CA GLN A 65 4.74 -10.15 -16.33
C GLN A 65 3.99 -9.60 -15.13
N PHE A 66 2.71 -9.27 -15.28
CA PHE A 66 1.87 -8.83 -14.17
C PHE A 66 1.65 -9.94 -13.13
N ILE A 67 1.31 -11.15 -13.59
CA ILE A 67 1.16 -12.33 -12.73
C ILE A 67 2.48 -12.60 -11.99
N ASP A 68 3.61 -12.63 -12.70
CA ASP A 68 4.91 -12.88 -12.09
C ASP A 68 5.29 -11.80 -11.08
N SER A 69 5.27 -10.53 -11.50
CA SER A 69 5.80 -9.43 -10.70
C SER A 69 4.91 -9.08 -9.51
N PHE A 70 3.58 -9.06 -9.69
CA PHE A 70 2.65 -8.50 -8.70
C PHE A 70 1.84 -9.55 -7.94
N LEU A 71 1.56 -10.70 -8.55
CA LEU A 71 0.77 -11.75 -7.90
C LEU A 71 1.66 -12.82 -7.25
N LEU A 72 2.88 -13.07 -7.75
CA LEU A 72 3.77 -14.13 -7.24
C LEU A 72 5.04 -13.60 -6.55
N GLU A 73 5.80 -12.73 -7.21
CA GLU A 73 7.11 -12.27 -6.72
C GLU A 73 7.00 -11.17 -5.64
N TRP A 74 5.99 -10.31 -5.73
CA TRP A 74 5.89 -9.18 -4.80
C TRP A 74 5.71 -9.66 -3.37
N SER A 75 6.57 -9.21 -2.45
CA SER A 75 6.58 -9.71 -1.06
C SER A 75 5.39 -9.24 -0.22
N SER A 76 4.78 -8.10 -0.57
CA SER A 76 3.65 -7.56 0.20
C SER A 76 2.33 -8.26 -0.10
N VAL A 77 1.70 -8.82 0.94
CA VAL A 77 0.38 -9.45 0.89
C VAL A 77 -0.69 -8.50 0.34
N THR A 78 -0.69 -7.23 0.75
CA THR A 78 -1.70 -6.26 0.30
C THR A 78 -1.59 -6.00 -1.20
N MET A 79 -0.37 -5.93 -1.74
CA MET A 79 -0.15 -5.75 -3.17
C MET A 79 -0.60 -6.97 -3.98
N ARG A 80 -0.30 -8.18 -3.50
CA ARG A 80 -0.80 -9.41 -4.14
C ARG A 80 -2.33 -9.50 -4.08
N ALA A 81 -2.94 -9.06 -2.97
CA ALA A 81 -4.39 -9.01 -2.83
C ALA A 81 -5.04 -8.03 -3.83
N GLU A 82 -4.46 -6.83 -4.00
CA GLU A 82 -4.91 -5.88 -5.03
C GLU A 82 -4.67 -6.43 -6.45
N ALA A 83 -3.55 -7.09 -6.72
CA ALA A 83 -3.27 -7.73 -8.01
C ALA A 83 -4.30 -8.84 -8.33
N LYS A 84 -4.68 -9.63 -7.32
CA LYS A 84 -5.78 -10.61 -7.42
C LYS A 84 -7.10 -9.92 -7.79
N LEU A 85 -7.45 -8.80 -7.13
CA LEU A 85 -8.67 -8.05 -7.42
C LEU A 85 -8.68 -7.45 -8.83
N VAL A 86 -7.53 -6.99 -9.31
CA VAL A 86 -7.36 -6.52 -10.70
C VAL A 86 -7.67 -7.65 -11.69
N LEU A 87 -7.06 -8.81 -11.52
CA LEU A 87 -7.30 -9.98 -12.38
C LEU A 87 -8.74 -10.46 -12.30
N TYR A 88 -9.33 -10.44 -11.11
CA TYR A 88 -10.74 -10.74 -10.90
C TYR A 88 -11.65 -9.78 -11.68
N GLY A 89 -11.38 -8.46 -11.62
CA GLY A 89 -12.15 -7.46 -12.38
C GLY A 89 -11.97 -7.59 -13.90
N VAL A 90 -10.75 -7.88 -14.35
CA VAL A 90 -10.43 -8.19 -15.76
C VAL A 90 -11.22 -9.41 -16.24
N TRP A 91 -11.34 -10.46 -15.42
CA TRP A 91 -12.12 -11.64 -15.76
C TRP A 91 -13.58 -11.33 -16.03
N HIS A 92 -14.19 -10.37 -15.32
CA HIS A 92 -15.59 -9.98 -15.56
C HIS A 92 -15.78 -9.22 -16.87
N HIS A 93 -14.86 -8.31 -17.22
CA HIS A 93 -14.97 -7.43 -18.39
C HIS A 93 -14.33 -8.00 -19.67
N ALA A 94 -13.47 -9.00 -19.55
CA ALA A 94 -12.77 -9.58 -20.69
C ALA A 94 -13.69 -10.36 -21.65
N LYS A 95 -13.30 -10.38 -22.93
CA LYS A 95 -13.90 -11.27 -23.94
C LYS A 95 -13.56 -12.74 -23.67
N PRO A 96 -14.39 -13.72 -24.08
CA PRO A 96 -14.15 -15.15 -23.81
C PRO A 96 -12.77 -15.66 -24.23
N MET A 97 -12.27 -15.24 -25.41
CA MET A 97 -10.94 -15.60 -25.90
C MET A 97 -9.81 -15.16 -24.95
N PHE A 98 -9.96 -13.98 -24.34
CA PHE A 98 -8.95 -13.47 -23.42
C PHE A 98 -9.07 -14.12 -22.04
N LYS A 99 -10.28 -14.44 -21.57
CA LYS A 99 -10.49 -15.24 -20.34
C LYS A 99 -9.76 -16.58 -20.45
N GLU A 100 -9.84 -17.26 -21.59
CA GLU A 100 -9.10 -18.49 -21.85
C GLU A 100 -7.58 -18.28 -21.80
N THR A 101 -7.07 -17.24 -22.47
CA THR A 101 -5.64 -16.86 -22.44
C THR A 101 -5.15 -16.61 -21.00
N MET A 102 -5.97 -15.92 -20.20
CA MET A 102 -5.67 -15.61 -18.82
C MET A 102 -5.64 -16.86 -17.95
N LEU A 103 -6.65 -17.73 -18.06
CA LEU A 103 -6.71 -18.98 -17.30
C LEU A 103 -5.55 -19.90 -17.67
N LEU A 104 -5.22 -20.05 -18.95
CA LEU A 104 -4.06 -20.81 -19.40
C LEU A 104 -2.74 -20.23 -18.86
N SER A 105 -2.60 -18.90 -18.86
CA SER A 105 -1.41 -18.22 -18.32
C SER A 105 -1.22 -18.48 -16.83
N LEU A 106 -2.31 -18.53 -16.06
CA LEU A 106 -2.29 -18.93 -14.66
C LEU A 106 -1.91 -20.42 -14.54
N LEU A 107 -2.65 -21.32 -15.17
CA LEU A 107 -2.42 -22.78 -15.08
C LEU A 107 -0.99 -23.20 -15.46
N GLN A 108 -0.36 -22.53 -16.43
CA GLN A 108 1.04 -22.76 -16.79
C GLN A 108 2.05 -22.44 -15.68
N LYS A 109 1.68 -21.63 -14.68
CA LYS A 109 2.53 -21.27 -13.53
C LYS A 109 2.57 -22.34 -12.45
N VAL A 110 1.68 -23.34 -12.47
CA VAL A 110 1.60 -24.38 -11.43
C VAL A 110 2.98 -25.02 -11.15
N LYS A 111 3.72 -25.38 -12.20
CA LYS A 111 5.07 -25.96 -12.10
C LYS A 111 6.11 -25.08 -11.41
N CYS A 112 5.89 -23.77 -11.37
CA CYS A 112 6.80 -22.78 -10.77
C CYS A 112 6.36 -22.36 -9.36
N LEU A 113 5.13 -22.69 -8.93
CA LEU A 113 4.58 -22.27 -7.64
C LEU A 113 5.47 -22.63 -6.44
N PRO A 114 6.14 -23.79 -6.38
CA PRO A 114 7.03 -24.12 -5.26
C PRO A 114 8.11 -23.06 -5.00
N MET A 115 8.57 -22.35 -6.04
CA MET A 115 9.61 -21.33 -5.91
C MET A 115 9.14 -20.09 -5.15
N PHE A 116 7.83 -19.81 -5.12
CA PHE A 116 7.28 -18.59 -4.52
C PHE A 116 6.86 -18.77 -3.06
N GLY A 117 6.93 -19.98 -2.51
CA GLY A 117 6.63 -20.25 -1.10
C GLY A 117 5.26 -19.74 -0.67
N GLN A 118 5.19 -18.97 0.42
CA GLN A 118 3.94 -18.43 0.95
C GLN A 118 3.27 -17.37 0.05
N ASN A 119 3.97 -16.80 -0.93
CA ASN A 119 3.38 -15.79 -1.81
C ASN A 119 2.29 -16.35 -2.74
N ILE A 120 2.16 -17.68 -2.86
CA ILE A 120 1.17 -18.30 -3.75
C ILE A 120 -0.26 -18.25 -3.21
N VAL A 121 -0.50 -17.76 -1.99
CA VAL A 121 -1.83 -17.78 -1.34
C VAL A 121 -2.86 -17.03 -2.19
N GLU A 122 -2.62 -15.77 -2.55
CA GLU A 122 -3.56 -14.97 -3.34
C GLU A 122 -3.75 -15.53 -4.75
N TYR A 123 -2.68 -16.07 -5.34
CA TYR A 123 -2.74 -16.78 -6.62
C TYR A 123 -3.67 -18.00 -6.51
N THR A 124 -3.53 -18.79 -5.46
CA THR A 124 -4.27 -20.04 -5.25
C THR A 124 -5.74 -19.75 -5.04
N GLU A 125 -6.07 -18.74 -4.23
CA GLU A 125 -7.44 -18.26 -4.07
C GLU A 125 -8.08 -17.82 -5.39
N LEU A 126 -7.32 -17.09 -6.23
CA LEU A 126 -7.79 -16.67 -7.56
C LEU A 126 -8.10 -17.88 -8.44
N VAL A 127 -7.18 -18.84 -8.52
CA VAL A 127 -7.35 -20.04 -9.35
C VAL A 127 -8.49 -20.91 -8.84
N ILE A 128 -8.62 -21.10 -7.53
CA ILE A 128 -9.76 -21.81 -6.92
C ILE A 128 -11.07 -21.14 -7.30
N TRP A 129 -11.12 -19.81 -7.25
CA TRP A 129 -12.33 -19.08 -7.65
C TRP A 129 -12.64 -19.24 -9.15
N LEU A 130 -11.63 -19.12 -10.02
CA LEU A 130 -11.79 -19.24 -11.47
C LEU A 130 -12.20 -20.64 -11.92
N LEU A 131 -11.71 -21.67 -11.24
CA LEU A 131 -12.08 -23.08 -11.49
C LEU A 131 -13.35 -23.49 -10.74
N GLY A 132 -13.74 -22.72 -9.73
CA GLY A 132 -14.89 -22.97 -8.88
C GLY A 132 -16.22 -22.79 -9.61
N ARG A 133 -17.24 -23.55 -9.19
CA ARG A 133 -18.60 -23.41 -9.71
C ARG A 133 -19.30 -22.24 -9.04
N SER A 134 -19.46 -21.12 -9.76
CA SER A 134 -20.31 -20.00 -9.33
C SER A 134 -21.77 -20.46 -9.12
N PRO A 135 -22.51 -19.93 -8.12
CA PRO A 135 -23.91 -20.28 -7.87
C PRO A 135 -24.89 -19.85 -8.98
N ASP A 136 -24.53 -18.99 -9.94
CA ASP A 136 -25.46 -18.41 -10.94
C ASP A 136 -25.67 -19.29 -12.19
N THR A 137 -26.91 -19.74 -12.42
CA THR A 137 -27.23 -20.87 -13.34
C THR A 137 -27.12 -20.56 -14.83
N SER A 138 -27.17 -19.29 -15.26
CA SER A 138 -27.14 -18.91 -16.69
C SER A 138 -25.72 -18.71 -17.25
N SER A 139 -24.76 -18.26 -16.44
CA SER A 139 -23.35 -18.10 -16.82
C SER A 139 -22.52 -19.38 -16.64
N LYS A 140 -23.03 -20.35 -15.87
CA LYS A 140 -22.41 -21.67 -15.60
C LYS A 140 -21.95 -22.40 -16.85
N HIS A 141 -22.81 -22.52 -17.87
CA HIS A 141 -22.49 -23.34 -19.05
C HIS A 141 -21.29 -22.78 -19.84
N LYS A 142 -21.24 -21.46 -20.04
CA LYS A 142 -20.15 -20.81 -20.80
C LYS A 142 -18.83 -20.81 -20.02
N ILE A 143 -18.89 -20.66 -18.70
CA ILE A 143 -17.69 -20.71 -17.84
C ILE A 143 -17.18 -22.15 -17.77
N SER A 144 -18.06 -23.14 -17.61
CA SER A 144 -17.69 -24.56 -17.61
C SER A 144 -17.01 -24.97 -18.91
N GLU A 145 -17.58 -24.61 -20.07
CA GLU A 145 -16.98 -24.92 -21.37
C GLU A 145 -15.59 -24.27 -21.53
N LEU A 146 -15.43 -23.02 -21.08
CA LEU A 146 -14.14 -22.33 -21.12
C LEU A 146 -13.10 -23.03 -20.23
N VAL A 147 -13.50 -23.42 -19.01
CA VAL A 147 -12.63 -24.15 -18.08
C VAL A 147 -12.24 -25.52 -18.66
N ASP A 148 -13.18 -26.23 -19.27
CA ASP A 148 -12.94 -27.53 -19.91
C ASP A 148 -11.94 -27.41 -21.07
N ARG A 149 -11.99 -26.30 -21.85
CA ARG A 149 -10.97 -26.03 -22.88
C ARG A 149 -9.57 -25.77 -22.31
N CYS A 150 -9.49 -25.19 -21.11
CA CYS A 150 -8.21 -24.85 -20.48
C CYS A 150 -7.58 -26.04 -19.74
N LEU A 151 -8.40 -26.90 -19.13
CA LEU A 151 -7.97 -28.07 -18.37
C LEU A 151 -7.67 -29.27 -19.29
N THR A 152 -6.71 -29.09 -20.19
CA THR A 152 -6.25 -30.17 -21.07
C THR A 152 -5.55 -31.27 -20.28
N SER A 153 -5.43 -32.47 -20.87
CA SER A 153 -4.71 -33.60 -20.28
C SER A 153 -3.29 -33.23 -19.84
N ASP A 154 -2.58 -32.41 -20.64
CA ASP A 154 -1.23 -31.94 -20.30
C ASP A 154 -1.20 -31.00 -19.09
N VAL A 155 -2.21 -30.14 -18.93
CA VAL A 155 -2.30 -29.25 -17.76
C VAL A 155 -2.60 -30.07 -16.51
N ILE A 156 -3.53 -31.02 -16.58
CA ILE A 156 -3.86 -31.91 -15.45
C ILE A 156 -2.65 -32.74 -15.06
N ARG A 157 -1.94 -33.31 -16.04
CA ARG A 157 -0.69 -34.05 -15.82
C ARG A 157 0.37 -33.17 -15.17
N CYS A 158 0.55 -31.94 -15.63
CA CYS A 158 1.50 -30.98 -15.04
C CYS A 158 1.16 -30.67 -13.57
N ILE A 159 -0.13 -30.46 -13.25
CA ILE A 159 -0.59 -30.26 -11.87
C ILE A 159 -0.27 -31.49 -11.01
N PHE A 160 -0.61 -32.70 -11.51
CA PHE A 160 -0.34 -33.94 -10.80
C PHE A 160 1.15 -34.17 -10.57
N GLU A 161 1.98 -34.03 -11.60
CA GLU A 161 3.44 -34.18 -11.51
C GLU A 161 4.05 -33.19 -10.52
N THR A 162 3.57 -31.95 -10.52
CA THR A 162 4.02 -30.92 -9.58
C THR A 162 3.65 -31.30 -8.15
N LEU A 163 2.39 -31.64 -7.88
CA LEU A 163 1.94 -32.06 -6.55
C LEU A 163 2.66 -33.32 -6.06
N HIS A 164 2.85 -34.29 -6.95
CA HIS A 164 3.57 -35.51 -6.65
C HIS A 164 5.03 -35.22 -6.27
N SER A 165 5.73 -34.38 -7.02
CA SER A 165 7.12 -34.01 -6.70
C SER A 165 7.24 -33.28 -5.35
N GLN A 166 6.30 -32.38 -5.05
CA GLN A 166 6.27 -31.69 -3.76
C GLN A 166 5.95 -32.64 -2.60
N ASN A 167 5.05 -33.60 -2.81
CA ASN A 167 4.74 -34.61 -1.80
C ASN A 167 5.94 -35.53 -1.52
N GLU A 168 6.66 -35.96 -2.55
CA GLU A 168 7.89 -36.74 -2.40
C GLU A 168 8.99 -35.98 -1.66
N LEU A 169 9.12 -34.67 -1.94
CA LEU A 169 10.07 -33.80 -1.24
C LEU A 169 9.73 -33.70 0.26
N LEU A 170 8.46 -33.50 0.59
CA LEU A 170 8.00 -33.43 1.99
C LEU A 170 8.17 -34.77 2.72
N ALA A 171 7.83 -35.88 2.06
CA ALA A 171 7.94 -37.22 2.63
C ALA A 171 9.40 -37.62 2.93
N ASN A 172 10.34 -37.16 2.09
CA ASN A 172 11.76 -37.51 2.19
C ASN A 172 12.63 -36.34 2.69
N HIS A 173 12.04 -35.36 3.36
CA HIS A 173 12.73 -34.14 3.75
C HIS A 173 13.92 -34.43 4.69
N PRO A 174 15.16 -33.99 4.36
CA PRO A 174 16.38 -34.40 5.06
C PRO A 174 16.38 -34.01 6.54
N ASN A 175 15.80 -32.86 6.88
CA ASN A 175 15.74 -32.35 8.26
C ASN A 175 14.47 -32.77 9.02
N SER A 176 13.56 -33.55 8.44
CA SER A 176 12.27 -33.90 9.06
C SER A 176 12.41 -34.48 10.47
N ARG A 177 13.34 -35.42 10.64
CA ARG A 177 13.62 -36.05 11.94
C ARG A 177 14.11 -35.04 12.98
N ILE A 178 14.89 -34.05 12.56
CA ILE A 178 15.44 -33.02 13.44
C ILE A 178 14.32 -32.11 13.93
N TYR A 179 13.46 -31.59 13.03
CA TYR A 179 12.30 -30.79 13.45
C TYR A 179 11.35 -31.55 14.35
N ASN A 180 11.04 -32.82 14.06
CA ASN A 180 10.16 -33.62 14.91
C ASN A 180 10.73 -33.80 16.33
N THR A 181 12.05 -33.98 16.46
CA THR A 181 12.71 -34.11 17.76
C THR A 181 12.72 -32.78 18.49
N LEU A 182 13.07 -31.69 17.80
CA LEU A 182 13.19 -30.37 18.40
C LEU A 182 11.82 -29.77 18.75
N SER A 183 10.76 -30.05 17.99
CA SER A 183 9.39 -29.61 18.28
C SER A 183 8.85 -30.13 19.62
N GLY A 184 9.41 -31.23 20.14
CA GLY A 184 9.09 -31.74 21.48
C GLY A 184 9.83 -31.00 22.61
N LEU A 185 10.83 -30.20 22.29
CA LEU A 185 11.70 -29.49 23.24
C LEU A 185 11.48 -27.98 23.22
N VAL A 186 11.20 -27.41 22.05
CA VAL A 186 11.08 -25.98 21.81
C VAL A 186 10.00 -25.74 20.75
N GLU A 187 9.22 -24.67 20.92
CA GLU A 187 8.29 -24.21 19.90
C GLU A 187 9.06 -23.56 18.74
N PHE A 188 8.88 -24.10 17.53
CA PHE A 188 9.42 -23.52 16.30
C PHE A 188 8.30 -22.78 15.56
N ASP A 189 8.55 -21.52 15.20
CA ASP A 189 7.69 -20.75 14.28
C ASP A 189 8.42 -20.55 12.95
N GLY A 190 8.83 -21.66 12.33
CA GLY A 190 9.49 -21.63 11.02
C GLY A 190 10.49 -22.76 10.76
N TYR A 191 11.16 -22.66 9.61
CA TYR A 191 12.07 -23.66 9.07
C TYR A 191 13.53 -23.14 9.10
N TYR A 192 14.17 -23.21 10.27
CA TYR A 192 15.48 -22.60 10.52
C TYR A 192 16.69 -23.42 10.07
N LEU A 193 16.49 -24.70 9.76
CA LEU A 193 17.55 -25.63 9.36
C LEU A 193 17.62 -25.84 7.84
N GLU A 194 16.83 -25.08 7.08
CA GLU A 194 16.81 -25.19 5.63
C GLU A 194 18.00 -24.49 4.99
N SER A 195 18.63 -25.20 4.05
CA SER A 195 19.78 -24.71 3.29
C SER A 195 19.36 -24.02 1.99
N GLU A 196 18.14 -24.25 1.53
CA GLU A 196 17.64 -23.66 0.29
C GLU A 196 17.08 -22.26 0.54
N PRO A 197 17.52 -21.24 -0.21
CA PRO A 197 17.01 -19.89 -0.08
C PRO A 197 15.57 -19.83 -0.62
N CYS A 198 14.59 -19.75 0.28
CA CYS A 198 13.21 -19.53 -0.12
C CYS A 198 12.97 -18.05 -0.47
N VAL A 199 12.25 -17.73 -1.54
CA VAL A 199 12.03 -16.34 -2.01
C VAL A 199 11.23 -15.54 -0.97
N ALA A 200 10.29 -16.19 -0.29
CA ALA A 200 9.56 -15.61 0.85
C ALA A 200 10.45 -15.39 2.10
N CYS A 201 11.48 -16.21 2.30
CA CYS A 201 12.37 -16.21 3.47
C CYS A 201 13.54 -15.23 3.30
N SER A 202 14.01 -15.06 2.05
CA SER A 202 15.07 -14.12 1.67
C SER A 202 14.57 -12.68 1.53
N SER A 203 13.26 -12.49 1.31
CA SER A 203 12.61 -11.19 1.22
C SER A 203 11.31 -11.14 2.04
N PRO A 204 11.38 -11.33 3.38
CA PRO A 204 10.19 -11.34 4.21
C PRO A 204 9.51 -9.98 4.20
N GLU A 205 8.18 -9.97 4.26
CA GLU A 205 7.42 -8.74 4.47
C GLU A 205 7.71 -8.22 5.88
N VAL A 206 8.59 -7.22 5.95
CA VAL A 206 8.89 -6.56 7.22
C VAL A 206 7.78 -5.54 7.51
N PRO A 207 7.30 -5.44 8.77
CA PRO A 207 6.29 -4.46 9.15
C PRO A 207 6.72 -3.01 8.91
N TYR A 208 5.76 -2.11 8.65
CA TYR A 208 6.00 -0.68 8.63
C TYR A 208 6.22 -0.12 10.04
N SER A 209 7.16 0.83 10.18
CA SER A 209 7.44 1.50 11.44
C SER A 209 6.98 2.96 11.44
N ARG A 210 6.60 3.46 12.63
CA ARG A 210 6.21 4.86 12.83
C ARG A 210 7.43 5.72 13.04
N MET A 211 7.62 6.70 12.16
CA MET A 211 8.70 7.67 12.26
C MET A 211 8.15 9.11 12.28
N LYS A 212 8.99 10.08 12.68
CA LYS A 212 8.68 11.51 12.56
C LYS A 212 9.29 12.01 11.25
N LEU A 213 8.62 12.93 10.56
CA LEU A 213 9.14 13.48 9.30
C LEU A 213 10.51 14.15 9.49
N GLU A 214 10.73 14.72 10.68
CA GLU A 214 11.99 15.34 11.08
C GLU A 214 13.19 14.41 10.99
N SER A 215 13.04 13.11 11.27
CA SER A 215 14.15 12.14 11.21
C SER A 215 14.46 11.67 9.79
N LEU A 216 13.68 12.10 8.81
CA LEU A 216 13.71 11.58 7.44
C LEU A 216 14.05 12.66 6.43
N LYS A 217 13.88 13.92 6.82
CA LYS A 217 14.18 15.08 5.98
C LYS A 217 15.67 15.37 5.98
N SER A 218 16.19 15.72 4.81
CA SER A 218 17.48 16.40 4.68
C SER A 218 17.30 17.92 4.61
N GLU A 219 16.22 18.36 3.99
CA GLU A 219 15.92 19.79 3.75
C GLU A 219 14.40 19.99 3.76
N THR A 220 13.95 21.17 4.18
CA THR A 220 12.54 21.59 4.05
C THR A 220 12.47 23.04 3.64
N LYS A 221 11.59 23.32 2.67
CA LYS A 221 11.23 24.67 2.25
C LYS A 221 9.76 24.91 2.54
N PHE A 222 9.48 26.04 3.15
CA PHE A 222 8.13 26.51 3.45
C PHE A 222 7.78 27.64 2.47
N THR A 223 6.55 27.62 1.96
CA THR A 223 5.92 28.73 1.26
C THR A 223 4.61 29.07 1.96
N ASP A 224 3.88 30.06 1.46
CA ASP A 224 2.64 30.55 2.08
C ASP A 224 1.60 29.44 2.31
N ASN A 225 1.54 28.46 1.39
CA ASN A 225 0.57 27.37 1.43
C ASN A 225 1.18 25.98 1.20
N ARG A 226 2.51 25.84 1.19
CA ARG A 226 3.15 24.54 0.94
C ARG A 226 4.33 24.27 1.86
N ILE A 227 4.51 23.00 2.15
CA ILE A 227 5.67 22.44 2.85
C ILE A 227 6.28 21.42 1.91
N ILE A 228 7.49 21.70 1.41
CA ILE A 228 8.23 20.82 0.51
C ILE A 228 9.39 20.21 1.28
N VAL A 229 9.44 18.89 1.32
CA VAL A 229 10.43 18.12 2.07
C VAL A 229 11.24 17.27 1.11
N LYS A 230 12.57 17.42 1.17
CA LYS A 230 13.52 16.48 0.56
C LYS A 230 13.87 15.45 1.61
N CYS A 231 13.70 14.18 1.27
CA CYS A 231 14.03 13.09 2.18
C CYS A 231 15.51 12.70 2.02
N THR A 232 16.13 12.15 3.06
CA THR A 232 17.55 11.70 3.02
C THR A 232 17.80 10.49 2.11
N GLY A 233 16.73 9.88 1.58
CA GLY A 233 16.75 8.69 0.76
C GLY A 233 15.38 8.43 0.13
N SER A 234 15.22 7.25 -0.44
CA SER A 234 13.93 6.77 -0.96
C SER A 234 13.17 6.03 0.13
N TYR A 235 11.89 6.34 0.26
CA TYR A 235 11.04 5.78 1.30
C TYR A 235 9.73 5.25 0.75
N THR A 236 9.31 4.09 1.25
CA THR A 236 7.98 3.55 0.99
C THR A 236 7.03 3.98 2.10
N ILE A 237 5.90 4.57 1.74
CA ILE A 237 4.95 5.20 2.66
C ILE A 237 3.60 4.52 2.50
N GLN A 238 3.13 3.86 3.58
CA GLN A 238 1.79 3.27 3.64
C GLN A 238 0.79 4.18 4.36
N THR A 239 1.24 4.96 5.36
CA THR A 239 0.33 5.77 6.17
C THR A 239 0.94 7.13 6.52
N VAL A 240 0.21 8.20 6.28
CA VAL A 240 0.57 9.55 6.73
C VAL A 240 -0.37 9.97 7.83
N THR A 241 0.16 10.11 9.04
CA THR A 241 -0.53 10.79 10.14
C THR A 241 0.09 12.17 10.36
N MET A 242 -0.75 13.18 10.46
CA MET A 242 -0.38 14.57 10.74
C MET A 242 -1.37 15.22 11.70
N ASN A 243 -0.85 16.15 12.50
CA ASN A 243 -1.67 17.08 13.25
C ASN A 243 -1.66 18.42 12.53
N VAL A 244 -2.82 18.83 12.03
CA VAL A 244 -3.04 20.12 11.38
C VAL A 244 -3.41 21.10 12.50
N HIS A 245 -2.50 22.02 12.80
CA HIS A 245 -2.73 23.08 13.77
C HIS A 245 -2.91 24.40 13.03
N ASP A 246 -4.05 25.04 13.26
CA ASP A 246 -4.34 26.36 12.71
C ASP A 246 -3.61 27.42 13.53
N THR A 247 -2.81 28.26 12.87
CA THR A 247 -2.12 29.37 13.53
C THR A 247 -3.07 30.50 13.92
N ARG A 248 -4.26 30.59 13.29
CA ARG A 248 -5.28 31.60 13.56
C ARG A 248 -6.65 30.95 13.69
N LYS A 249 -7.42 31.32 14.73
CA LYS A 249 -8.82 30.87 14.89
C LYS A 249 -9.75 31.31 13.75
N SER A 250 -9.31 32.29 12.96
CA SER A 250 -10.08 32.87 11.87
C SER A 250 -9.93 32.10 10.54
N LYS A 251 -8.95 31.19 10.44
CA LYS A 251 -8.72 30.38 9.24
C LYS A 251 -8.36 28.94 9.60
N SER A 252 -9.21 28.01 9.19
CA SER A 252 -8.99 26.58 9.36
C SER A 252 -8.82 25.86 8.03
N VAL A 253 -7.93 24.87 7.94
CA VAL A 253 -7.69 24.15 6.69
C VAL A 253 -8.93 23.32 6.30
N LYS A 254 -9.42 23.51 5.08
CA LYS A 254 -10.55 22.76 4.49
C LYS A 254 -10.07 21.63 3.58
N VAL A 255 -9.13 21.93 2.69
CA VAL A 255 -8.56 20.95 1.75
C VAL A 255 -7.06 20.93 1.86
N LEU A 256 -6.51 19.73 2.02
CA LEU A 256 -5.08 19.46 2.09
C LEU A 256 -4.71 18.40 1.04
N ASN A 257 -3.73 18.73 0.20
CA ASN A 257 -3.24 17.85 -0.84
C ASN A 257 -1.86 17.31 -0.48
N LEU A 258 -1.68 15.99 -0.65
CA LEU A 258 -0.41 15.30 -0.49
C LEU A 258 0.15 14.98 -1.86
N TYR A 259 1.40 15.37 -2.11
CA TYR A 259 2.12 15.05 -3.33
C TYR A 259 3.46 14.38 -3.01
N TYR A 260 3.94 13.60 -3.97
CA TYR A 260 5.22 12.93 -3.87
C TYR A 260 5.98 12.97 -5.19
N ASN A 261 7.29 12.82 -5.09
CA ASN A 261 8.18 12.59 -6.21
C ASN A 261 9.17 11.50 -5.80
N ASN A 262 9.41 10.52 -6.69
CA ASN A 262 10.25 9.36 -6.42
C ASN A 262 11.69 9.51 -6.96
N ARG A 263 12.05 10.67 -7.52
CA ARG A 263 13.39 10.95 -8.04
C ARG A 263 14.21 11.71 -7.01
N PRO A 264 15.45 11.29 -6.70
CA PRO A 264 16.32 12.11 -5.88
C PRO A 264 16.65 13.41 -6.63
N VAL A 265 16.63 14.54 -5.92
CA VAL A 265 17.04 15.85 -6.45
C VAL A 265 18.24 16.35 -5.68
N THR A 266 19.08 17.16 -6.33
CA THR A 266 20.25 17.76 -5.67
C THR A 266 19.81 18.92 -4.78
N ASP A 267 18.90 19.77 -5.26
CA ASP A 267 18.35 20.89 -4.51
C ASP A 267 16.82 20.96 -4.65
N LEU A 268 16.13 21.41 -3.59
CA LEU A 268 14.67 21.58 -3.63
C LEU A 268 14.17 22.61 -4.66
N SER A 269 15.04 23.50 -5.16
CA SER A 269 14.70 24.46 -6.21
C SER A 269 14.31 23.79 -7.52
N GLU A 270 14.84 22.60 -7.84
CA GLU A 270 14.49 21.83 -9.03
C GLU A 270 12.99 21.44 -9.05
N LEU A 271 12.41 21.25 -7.86
CA LEU A 271 11.02 20.86 -7.69
C LEU A 271 10.09 22.07 -7.54
N LYS A 272 10.64 23.25 -7.27
CA LYS A 272 9.87 24.46 -7.02
C LYS A 272 9.17 24.88 -8.31
N ASN A 273 7.85 25.04 -8.25
CA ASN A 273 6.98 25.43 -9.38
C ASN A 273 6.96 24.46 -10.57
N ASN A 274 7.63 23.30 -10.50
CA ASN A 274 7.62 22.30 -11.55
C ASN A 274 6.62 21.17 -11.24
N TRP A 275 5.35 21.46 -11.48
CA TRP A 275 4.24 20.54 -11.17
C TRP A 275 4.29 19.21 -11.91
N SER A 276 4.93 19.16 -13.08
CA SER A 276 5.08 17.93 -13.86
C SER A 276 5.86 16.83 -13.12
N LEU A 277 6.70 17.22 -12.15
CA LEU A 277 7.49 16.29 -11.34
C LEU A 277 6.71 15.73 -10.16
N TRP A 278 5.57 16.32 -9.80
CA TRP A 278 4.78 15.95 -8.64
C TRP A 278 3.62 15.04 -9.01
N LYS A 279 3.45 13.97 -8.26
CA LYS A 279 2.27 13.10 -8.34
C LYS A 279 1.41 13.34 -7.11
N ARG A 280 0.11 13.60 -7.30
CA ARG A 280 -0.83 13.76 -6.18
C ARG A 280 -1.16 12.39 -5.60
N ALA A 281 -0.81 12.16 -4.34
CA ALA A 281 -1.11 10.94 -3.60
C ALA A 281 -2.55 10.93 -3.06
N LYS A 282 -3.00 12.05 -2.46
CA LYS A 282 -4.34 12.16 -1.89
C LYS A 282 -4.76 13.63 -1.77
N SER A 283 -6.05 13.90 -2.03
CA SER A 283 -6.72 15.12 -1.60
C SER A 283 -7.59 14.79 -0.40
N CYS A 284 -7.42 15.53 0.69
CA CYS A 284 -8.06 15.31 1.98
C CYS A 284 -8.98 16.49 2.27
N HIS A 285 -10.26 16.19 2.49
CA HIS A 285 -11.24 17.17 2.96
C HIS A 285 -11.33 17.06 4.47
N LEU A 286 -10.97 18.13 5.16
CA LEU A 286 -11.06 18.23 6.61
C LEU A 286 -12.40 18.86 6.99
N THR A 287 -12.97 18.38 8.08
CA THR A 287 -14.09 19.07 8.73
C THR A 287 -13.58 20.29 9.50
N PHE A 288 -14.47 21.23 9.80
CA PHE A 288 -14.11 22.41 10.60
C PHE A 288 -13.55 21.98 11.97
N ASP A 289 -12.47 22.63 12.43
CA ASP A 289 -11.72 22.30 13.65
C ASP A 289 -11.09 20.89 13.71
N GLN A 290 -11.05 20.13 12.61
CA GLN A 290 -10.35 18.84 12.59
C GLN A 290 -8.84 19.02 12.65
N THR A 291 -8.23 18.57 13.75
CA THR A 291 -6.79 18.70 13.96
C THR A 291 -5.99 17.45 13.62
N GLU A 292 -6.59 16.26 13.55
CA GLU A 292 -5.88 15.02 13.21
C GLU A 292 -6.28 14.52 11.83
N LEU A 293 -5.29 14.22 11.00
CA LEU A 293 -5.46 13.61 9.69
C LEU A 293 -4.62 12.34 9.62
N LYS A 294 -5.30 11.23 9.35
CA LYS A 294 -4.68 9.93 9.03
C LYS A 294 -5.07 9.54 7.60
N VAL A 295 -4.08 9.35 6.75
CA VAL A 295 -4.22 8.92 5.37
C VAL A 295 -3.56 7.56 5.22
N GLU A 296 -4.31 6.57 4.74
CA GLU A 296 -3.79 5.25 4.40
C GLU A 296 -3.76 5.09 2.87
N PHE A 297 -2.66 4.54 2.36
CA PHE A 297 -2.47 4.23 0.95
C PHE A 297 -2.62 2.73 0.75
N PRO A 298 -3.67 2.27 0.03
CA PRO A 298 -3.84 0.85 -0.30
C PRO A 298 -2.63 0.29 -1.05
N ILE A 299 -2.08 1.11 -1.96
CA ILE A 299 -0.82 0.88 -2.64
C ILE A 299 0.22 1.84 -2.05
N PRO A 300 1.24 1.34 -1.32
CA PRO A 300 2.26 2.19 -0.73
C PRO A 300 2.98 3.03 -1.80
N ILE A 301 3.20 4.31 -1.51
CA ILE A 301 3.90 5.22 -2.43
C ILE A 301 5.40 5.23 -2.12
N THR A 302 6.22 5.28 -3.16
CA THR A 302 7.67 5.47 -3.01
C THR A 302 8.00 6.94 -3.25
N ALA A 303 8.63 7.59 -2.28
CA ALA A 303 8.93 9.01 -2.30
C ALA A 303 10.38 9.30 -1.87
N CYS A 304 11.06 10.11 -2.67
CA CYS A 304 12.31 10.79 -2.31
C CYS A 304 12.03 12.24 -1.87
N ASN A 305 10.91 12.82 -2.31
CA ASN A 305 10.45 14.13 -1.93
C ASN A 305 8.94 14.09 -1.65
N PHE A 306 8.51 14.88 -0.68
CA PHE A 306 7.12 14.95 -0.24
C PHE A 306 6.67 16.40 -0.15
N MET A 307 5.45 16.68 -0.56
CA MET A 307 4.87 18.02 -0.50
C MET A 307 3.48 17.96 0.13
N ILE A 308 3.26 18.85 1.09
CA ILE A 308 1.98 19.12 1.73
C ILE A 308 1.52 20.48 1.22
N GLU A 309 0.38 20.52 0.56
CA GLU A 309 -0.25 21.75 0.09
C GLU A 309 -1.56 22.01 0.86
N LEU A 310 -1.67 23.20 1.43
CA LEU A 310 -2.88 23.73 2.04
C LEU A 310 -3.66 24.48 0.94
N ASP A 311 -4.66 23.83 0.38
CA ASP A 311 -5.30 24.27 -0.87
C ASP A 311 -6.43 25.28 -0.62
N SER A 312 -7.31 24.99 0.35
CA SER A 312 -8.38 25.91 0.73
C SER A 312 -8.67 25.88 2.22
N PHE A 313 -9.33 26.94 2.69
CA PHE A 313 -9.57 27.21 4.11
C PHE A 313 -11.05 27.52 4.36
N TYR A 314 -11.54 27.15 5.54
CA TYR A 314 -12.71 27.76 6.16
C TYR A 314 -12.29 29.11 6.74
N GLU A 315 -12.94 30.17 6.30
CA GLU A 315 -12.70 31.50 6.82
C GLU A 315 -13.88 31.91 7.70
N ASN A 316 -13.60 32.22 8.97
CA ASN A 316 -14.61 32.78 9.86
C ASN A 316 -14.51 34.31 9.78
N LEU A 317 -15.30 34.90 8.89
CA LEU A 317 -15.32 36.36 8.65
C LEU A 317 -15.56 37.16 9.94
N GLN A 318 -16.35 36.61 10.87
CA GLN A 318 -16.64 37.24 12.15
C GLN A 318 -15.40 37.25 13.06
N ALA A 319 -14.67 36.14 13.13
CA ALA A 319 -13.39 36.08 13.85
C ALA A 319 -12.26 36.87 13.16
N LEU A 320 -12.20 36.89 11.82
CA LEU A 320 -11.27 37.73 11.05
C LEU A 320 -11.46 39.22 11.37
N SER A 321 -12.71 39.67 11.54
CA SER A 321 -13.00 41.08 11.86
C SER A 321 -12.63 41.48 13.29
N LEU A 322 -12.49 40.51 14.19
CA LEU A 322 -12.07 40.70 15.59
C LEU A 322 -10.56 40.50 15.77
N GLU A 323 -9.84 40.05 14.74
CA GLU A 323 -8.41 39.83 14.79
C GLU A 323 -7.68 41.19 14.73
N PRO A 324 -6.83 41.52 15.73
CA PRO A 324 -6.19 42.82 15.76
C PRO A 324 -5.24 42.97 14.58
N LEU A 325 -5.48 43.97 13.73
CA LEU A 325 -4.60 44.30 12.61
C LEU A 325 -3.20 44.55 13.16
N GLN A 326 -2.19 43.81 12.70
CA GLN A 326 -0.81 44.05 13.14
C GLN A 326 -0.12 45.01 12.17
N CYS A 327 0.60 45.99 12.72
CA CYS A 327 1.41 46.88 11.92
C CYS A 327 2.51 46.09 11.21
N PRO A 328 2.59 46.10 9.86
CA PRO A 328 3.59 45.31 9.14
C PRO A 328 5.04 45.76 9.39
N ARG A 329 5.26 46.93 10.03
CA ARG A 329 6.57 47.47 10.37
C ARG A 329 7.06 47.04 11.77
N CYS A 330 6.18 46.74 12.71
CA CYS A 330 6.56 46.47 14.10
C CYS A 330 5.78 45.34 14.79
N SER A 331 4.89 44.65 14.06
CA SER A 331 4.04 43.56 14.53
C SER A 331 3.12 43.90 15.72
N ARG A 332 3.03 45.18 16.10
CA ARG A 332 2.13 45.62 17.18
C ARG A 332 0.68 45.63 16.71
N PRO A 333 -0.27 45.17 17.54
CA PRO A 333 -1.69 45.26 17.26
C PRO A 333 -2.13 46.74 17.17
N VAL A 334 -2.83 47.09 16.10
CA VAL A 334 -3.39 48.41 15.80
C VAL A 334 -4.76 48.47 16.46
N THR A 335 -4.91 49.39 17.41
CA THR A 335 -6.08 49.44 18.30
C THR A 335 -7.15 50.44 17.90
N ASP A 336 -7.06 51.15 16.78
CA ASP A 336 -8.11 52.12 16.43
C ASP A 336 -8.31 52.35 14.92
N LYS A 337 -9.57 52.51 14.51
CA LYS A 337 -9.97 52.69 13.10
C LYS A 337 -10.09 54.14 12.67
N HIS A 338 -10.11 55.14 13.56
CA HIS A 338 -9.99 56.56 13.22
C HIS A 338 -9.51 57.36 14.44
N ALA A 339 -8.24 57.75 14.48
CA ALA A 339 -7.78 58.87 15.30
C ALA A 339 -6.87 59.77 14.45
N ASN A 340 -7.31 61.00 14.31
CA ASN A 340 -6.72 62.06 13.51
C ASN A 340 -5.39 62.56 14.08
N MET A 341 -4.53 63.01 13.16
CA MET A 341 -3.47 64.04 13.25
C MET A 341 -2.83 64.44 14.60
N GLY A 342 -1.49 64.50 14.59
CA GLY A 342 -0.72 65.58 15.22
C GLY A 342 0.42 65.13 16.14
N GLY A 343 1.63 65.67 15.88
CA GLY A 343 2.67 65.79 16.91
C GLY A 343 4.03 65.12 16.63
N LEU A 344 4.91 65.86 15.95
CA LEU A 344 6.35 66.07 16.20
C LEU A 344 7.14 65.06 17.05
N SER A 345 8.30 64.60 16.54
CA SER A 345 9.62 65.13 16.97
C SER A 345 10.78 64.46 16.22
N LEU A 346 11.66 65.29 15.66
CA LEU A 346 13.07 64.96 15.38
C LEU A 346 13.74 64.43 16.64
N ILE A 347 14.51 63.35 16.55
CA ILE A 347 15.74 63.15 17.32
C ILE A 347 16.78 62.49 16.41
N SER A 348 17.96 63.10 16.46
CA SER A 348 19.30 62.87 15.91
C SER A 348 19.65 61.51 15.30
#